data_AF-A0A7J2L5G4-F1
#
_entry.id   AF-A0A7J2L5G4-F1
#
_cell.length_a   1.000
_cell.length_b   1.000
_cell.length_c   1.000
_cell.angle_alpha   90.00
_cell.angle_beta   90.00
_cell.angle_gamma   90.00
#
_symmetry.space_group_name_H-M   'P 1'
#
loop_
_entity.id
_entity.type
_entity.pdbx_description
1 polymer ?
#
loop_
_entity_poly.entity_id
_entity_poly.type
_entity_poly.pdbx_seq_one_letter_code
_entity_poly.pdbx_strand_id
1 'polypeptide(L)'
;MSEEEAEIIPLTFHEVVEILEKLSKSEGTFRRSTHRRVYEYAQKFLFTTKEEIFDIITKLEKLGIPRNIAIQIAYLLPSTREEVRPFLSQIRQSGIKIEDEEKLINAIVEITLPVWRSKYSKIMALRNISVTEIKKKAEEKGG
;
A
#
# COMPACT_ATOMS: atom_id res chain seq x y z
N MET A 1 36.09 -0.25 -11.47
CA MET A 1 34.69 -0.36 -11.92
C MET A 1 33.87 0.23 -10.80
N SER A 2 33.18 1.34 -11.06
CA SER A 2 32.38 2.05 -10.06
C SER A 2 31.31 1.12 -9.50
N GLU A 3 31.28 0.94 -8.19
CA GLU A 3 30.10 0.44 -7.50
C GLU A 3 28.98 1.45 -7.75
N GLU A 4 28.15 1.22 -8.76
CA GLU A 4 26.85 1.88 -8.84
C GLU A 4 26.08 1.43 -7.59
N GLU A 5 25.91 2.34 -6.63
CA GLU A 5 25.01 2.12 -5.49
C GLU A 5 23.65 1.74 -6.06
N ALA A 6 23.26 0.48 -5.88
CA ALA A 6 21.97 -0.01 -6.32
C ALA A 6 20.88 0.82 -5.63
N GLU A 7 20.07 1.53 -6.42
CA GLU A 7 18.97 2.35 -5.90
C GLU A 7 17.91 1.45 -5.24
N ILE A 8 17.66 1.66 -3.95
CA ILE A 8 16.64 0.91 -3.19
C ILE A 8 15.32 1.66 -3.26
N ILE A 9 14.37 1.14 -4.05
CA ILE A 9 13.04 1.73 -4.22
C ILE A 9 11.99 0.91 -3.44
N PRO A 10 11.25 1.52 -2.49
CA PRO A 10 10.14 0.85 -1.82
C PRO A 10 9.03 0.44 -2.79
N LEU A 11 8.61 -0.83 -2.69
CA LEU A 11 7.53 -1.41 -3.50
C LEU A 11 6.17 -1.33 -2.80
N THR A 12 5.13 -1.21 -3.62
CA THR A 12 3.73 -1.29 -3.19
C THR A 12 3.26 -2.75 -3.07
N PHE A 13 2.16 -3.01 -2.35
CA PHE A 13 1.56 -4.36 -2.30
C PHE A 13 1.15 -4.89 -3.68
N HIS A 14 0.68 -4.03 -4.58
CA HIS A 14 0.36 -4.40 -5.96
C HIS A 14 1.60 -4.93 -6.70
N GLU A 15 2.74 -4.23 -6.60
CA GLU A 15 3.99 -4.67 -7.23
C GLU A 15 4.52 -5.96 -6.61
N VAL A 16 4.45 -6.09 -5.28
CA VAL A 16 4.85 -7.31 -4.57
C VAL A 16 4.02 -8.51 -5.07
N VAL A 17 2.71 -8.34 -5.20
CA VAL A 17 1.81 -9.37 -5.70
C VAL A 17 2.14 -9.75 -7.13
N GLU A 18 2.30 -8.78 -8.03
CA GLU A 18 2.68 -9.03 -9.44
C GLU A 18 4.01 -9.81 -9.55
N ILE A 19 5.01 -9.45 -8.75
CA ILE A 19 6.32 -10.14 -8.74
C ILE A 19 6.15 -11.59 -8.28
N LEU A 20 5.43 -11.81 -7.18
CA LEU A 20 5.22 -13.13 -6.61
C LEU A 20 4.35 -14.03 -7.51
N GLU A 21 3.38 -13.45 -8.23
CA GLU A 21 2.61 -14.20 -9.25
C GLU A 21 3.46 -14.61 -10.43
N LYS A 22 4.28 -13.70 -10.97
CA LYS A 22 5.19 -14.01 -12.08
C LYS A 22 6.15 -15.14 -11.70
N LEU A 23 6.75 -15.05 -10.51
CA LEU A 23 7.64 -16.09 -9.98
C LEU A 23 6.92 -17.43 -9.82
N SER A 24 5.76 -17.45 -9.18
CA SER A 24 5.02 -18.71 -8.96
C SER A 24 4.53 -19.35 -10.27
N LYS A 25 4.09 -18.55 -11.25
CA LYS A 25 3.71 -19.05 -12.58
C LYS A 25 4.89 -19.65 -13.33
N SER A 26 6.06 -19.00 -13.28
CA SER A 26 7.26 -19.49 -13.97
C SER A 26 7.74 -20.85 -13.46
N GLU A 27 7.34 -21.23 -12.25
CA GLU A 27 7.82 -22.45 -11.57
C GLU A 27 6.71 -23.45 -11.24
N GLY A 28 5.47 -23.12 -11.61
CA GLY A 28 4.27 -23.90 -11.27
C GLY A 28 3.89 -23.87 -9.79
N THR A 29 4.69 -23.25 -8.90
CA THR A 29 4.40 -23.13 -7.46
C THR A 29 5.24 -22.03 -6.80
N PHE A 30 4.93 -21.68 -5.56
CA PHE A 30 5.79 -20.81 -4.75
C PHE A 30 7.01 -21.59 -4.23
N ARG A 31 8.24 -21.16 -4.55
CA ARG A 31 9.50 -21.77 -4.01
C ARG A 31 9.51 -21.97 -2.50
N ARG A 32 8.97 -20.98 -1.77
CA ARG A 32 9.06 -20.90 -0.31
C ARG A 32 7.69 -20.65 0.27
N SER A 33 7.40 -21.31 1.40
CA SER A 33 6.16 -21.08 2.16
C SER A 33 6.01 -19.62 2.61
N THR A 34 7.12 -18.92 2.86
CA THR A 34 7.14 -17.49 3.19
C THR A 34 6.66 -16.63 2.02
N HIS A 35 7.01 -16.94 0.77
CA HIS A 35 6.53 -16.21 -0.40
C HIS A 35 5.01 -16.31 -0.54
N ARG A 36 4.46 -17.52 -0.33
CA ARG A 36 3.01 -17.73 -0.30
C ARG A 36 2.35 -16.91 0.81
N ARG A 37 2.90 -16.90 2.03
CA ARG A 37 2.36 -16.09 3.14
C ARG A 37 2.37 -14.59 2.84
N VAL A 38 3.45 -14.07 2.25
CA VAL A 38 3.56 -12.66 1.86
C VAL A 38 2.54 -12.32 0.77
N TYR A 39 2.42 -13.16 -0.26
CA TYR A 39 1.42 -13.00 -1.30
C TYR A 39 0.00 -12.95 -0.71
N GLU A 40 -0.34 -13.93 0.12
CA GLU A 40 -1.65 -14.04 0.78
C GLU A 40 -1.94 -12.86 1.71
N TYR A 41 -0.91 -12.32 2.38
CA TYR A 41 -1.02 -11.12 3.20
C TYR A 41 -1.26 -9.86 2.35
N ALA A 42 -0.46 -9.64 1.32
CA ALA A 42 -0.54 -8.47 0.45
C ALA A 42 -1.90 -8.37 -0.28
N GLN A 43 -2.49 -9.51 -0.65
CA GLN A 43 -3.82 -9.59 -1.24
C GLN A 43 -4.91 -8.91 -0.40
N LYS A 44 -4.78 -8.88 0.93
CA LYS A 44 -5.75 -8.21 1.83
C LYS A 44 -5.76 -6.68 1.69
N PHE A 45 -4.74 -6.11 1.05
CA PHE A 45 -4.59 -4.67 0.86
C PHE A 45 -4.92 -4.21 -0.57
N LEU A 46 -5.32 -5.12 -1.46
CA LEU A 46 -5.70 -4.79 -2.85
C LEU A 46 -7.16 -4.34 -2.95
N PHE A 47 -7.55 -3.38 -2.09
CA PHE A 47 -8.91 -2.84 -2.06
C PHE A 47 -9.21 -1.91 -3.24
N THR A 48 -8.21 -1.48 -4.00
CA THR A 48 -8.37 -0.58 -5.15
C THR A 48 -7.40 -0.96 -6.26
N THR A 49 -7.38 -0.23 -7.38
CA THR A 49 -6.45 -0.50 -8.49
C THR A 49 -5.02 -0.04 -8.16
N LYS A 50 -4.04 -0.54 -8.92
CA LYS A 50 -2.66 -0.09 -8.81
C LYS A 50 -2.57 1.39 -9.13
N GLU A 51 -3.22 1.83 -10.19
CA GLU A 51 -3.21 3.21 -10.68
C GLU A 51 -3.76 4.19 -9.65
N GLU A 52 -4.87 3.86 -8.97
CA GLU A 52 -5.40 4.67 -7.86
C GLU A 52 -4.41 4.77 -6.69
N ILE A 53 -3.72 3.67 -6.33
CA ILE A 53 -2.68 3.72 -5.29
C ILE A 53 -1.51 4.62 -5.70
N PHE A 54 -1.04 4.49 -6.94
CA PHE A 54 0.05 5.32 -7.46
C PHE A 54 -0.32 6.81 -7.50
N ASP A 55 -1.56 7.14 -7.86
CA ASP A 55 -2.06 8.51 -7.82
C ASP A 55 -2.02 9.10 -6.40
N ILE A 56 -2.47 8.33 -5.40
CA ILE A 56 -2.40 8.73 -3.98
C ILE A 56 -0.94 8.95 -3.55
N ILE A 57 -0.06 7.99 -3.83
CA ILE A 57 1.37 8.08 -3.49
C ILE A 57 1.99 9.33 -4.12
N THR A 58 1.74 9.56 -5.41
CA THR A 58 2.28 10.72 -6.14
C THR A 58 1.81 12.04 -5.53
N LYS A 59 0.53 12.13 -5.14
CA LYS A 59 -0.02 13.31 -4.47
C LYS A 59 0.65 13.55 -3.11
N LEU A 60 0.92 12.49 -2.35
CA LEU A 60 1.59 12.57 -1.05
C LEU A 60 3.08 12.93 -1.19
N GLU A 61 3.79 12.36 -2.16
CA GLU A 61 5.19 12.70 -2.47
C GLU A 61 5.32 14.19 -2.86
N LYS A 62 4.36 14.75 -3.59
CA LYS A 62 4.30 16.19 -3.90
C LYS A 62 4.15 17.09 -2.67
N LEU A 63 3.70 16.55 -1.53
CA LEU A 63 3.69 17.25 -0.24
C LEU A 63 5.03 17.13 0.52
N GLY A 64 6.04 16.51 -0.09
CA GLY A 64 7.34 16.26 0.53
C GLY A 64 7.37 15.02 1.42
N ILE A 65 6.37 14.14 1.34
CA ILE A 65 6.32 12.91 2.14
C ILE A 65 7.23 11.85 1.48
N PRO A 66 8.14 11.20 2.24
CA PRO A 66 8.98 10.12 1.71
C PRO A 66 8.15 8.97 1.14
N ARG A 67 8.60 8.37 0.04
CA ARG A 67 7.88 7.29 -0.67
C ARG A 67 7.43 6.14 0.24
N ASN A 68 8.30 5.66 1.10
CA ASN A 68 7.99 4.58 2.05
C ASN A 68 6.85 4.94 3.01
N ILE A 69 6.74 6.22 3.41
CA ILE A 69 5.65 6.71 4.27
C ILE A 69 4.39 6.97 3.43
N ALA A 70 4.54 7.53 2.22
CA ALA A 70 3.44 7.74 1.29
C ALA A 70 2.73 6.42 0.93
N ILE A 71 3.48 5.34 0.72
CA ILE A 71 2.95 3.99 0.53
C ILE A 71 2.11 3.54 1.74
N GLN A 72 2.62 3.72 2.96
CA GLN A 72 1.87 3.34 4.17
C GLN A 72 0.56 4.12 4.27
N ILE A 73 0.58 5.44 4.05
CA ILE A 73 -0.61 6.30 4.06
C ILE A 73 -1.60 5.84 2.98
N ALA A 74 -1.14 5.52 1.77
CA ALA A 74 -2.00 5.10 0.67
C ALA A 74 -2.76 3.80 0.95
N TYR A 75 -2.17 2.86 1.72
CA TYR A 75 -2.81 1.59 2.07
C TYR A 75 -3.61 1.64 3.38
N LEU A 76 -3.29 2.59 4.27
CA LEU A 76 -3.99 2.74 5.54
C LEU A 76 -5.14 3.76 5.47
N LEU A 77 -5.06 4.72 4.55
CA LEU A 77 -6.06 5.75 4.28
C LEU A 77 -6.54 6.46 5.55
N PRO A 78 -5.64 7.11 6.33
CA PRO A 78 -6.01 7.83 7.53
C PRO A 78 -7.07 8.89 7.21
N SER A 79 -8.19 8.85 7.90
CA SER A 79 -9.38 9.66 7.65
C SER A 79 -9.58 10.77 8.69
N THR A 80 -8.81 10.73 9.78
CA THR A 80 -8.85 11.68 10.89
C THR A 80 -7.47 12.22 11.24
N ARG A 81 -7.41 13.36 11.92
CA ARG A 81 -6.13 13.96 12.36
C ARG A 81 -5.33 13.03 13.24
N GLU A 82 -5.98 12.31 14.16
CA GLU A 82 -5.33 11.37 15.07
C GLU A 82 -4.71 10.19 14.33
N GLU A 83 -5.34 9.72 13.25
CA GLU A 83 -4.77 8.67 12.40
C GLU A 83 -3.57 9.16 11.58
N VAL A 84 -3.46 10.46 11.29
CA VAL A 84 -2.32 11.03 10.55
C VAL A 84 -1.08 11.22 11.45
N ARG A 85 -1.26 11.55 12.74
CA ARG A 85 -0.16 11.86 13.68
C ARG A 85 1.02 10.87 13.69
N PRO A 86 0.80 9.54 13.67
CA PRO A 86 1.91 8.58 13.63
C PRO A 86 2.83 8.77 12.42
N PHE A 87 2.28 9.12 11.25
CA PHE A 87 3.07 9.33 10.04
C PHE A 87 3.91 10.60 10.11
N LEU A 88 3.42 11.66 10.76
CA LEU A 88 4.20 12.88 10.98
C LEU A 88 5.44 12.61 11.82
N SER A 89 5.33 11.73 12.82
CA SER A 89 6.48 11.27 13.59
C SER A 89 7.51 10.56 12.70
N GLN A 90 7.06 9.66 11.81
CA GLN A 90 7.94 8.98 10.85
C GLN A 90 8.60 9.96 9.86
N ILE A 91 7.87 10.97 9.38
CA ILE A 91 8.40 11.99 8.45
C ILE A 91 9.54 12.77 9.14
N ARG A 92 9.33 13.20 10.40
CA ARG A 92 10.36 13.86 11.20
C ARG A 92 11.59 12.97 11.42
N GLN A 93 11.38 11.70 11.74
CA GLN A 93 12.47 10.72 11.90
C GLN A 93 13.25 10.46 10.61
N SER A 94 12.63 10.70 9.46
CA SER A 94 13.29 10.63 8.15
C SER A 94 14.11 11.88 7.80
N GLY A 95 14.25 12.83 8.73
CA GLY A 95 15.02 14.06 8.55
C GLY A 95 14.28 15.17 7.79
N ILE A 96 13.01 14.97 7.45
CA ILE A 96 12.21 15.97 6.75
C ILE A 96 11.58 16.94 7.76
N LYS A 97 11.83 18.23 7.55
CA LYS A 97 11.22 19.30 8.34
C LYS A 97 9.80 19.57 7.85
N ILE A 98 8.85 19.53 8.79
CA ILE A 98 7.45 19.91 8.53
C ILE A 98 7.30 21.37 8.91
N GLU A 99 6.97 22.23 7.95
CA GLU A 99 6.80 23.67 8.18
C GLU A 99 5.46 24.00 8.85
N ASP A 100 4.38 23.34 8.40
CA ASP A 100 3.03 23.52 8.91
C ASP A 100 2.36 22.15 9.05
N GLU A 101 2.29 21.69 10.29
CA GLU A 101 1.73 20.38 10.63
C GLU A 101 0.23 20.31 10.30
N GLU A 102 -0.54 21.34 10.63
CA GLU A 102 -2.00 21.30 10.42
C GLU A 102 -2.36 21.36 8.95
N LYS A 103 -1.62 22.15 8.16
CA LYS A 103 -1.79 22.16 6.71
C LYS A 103 -1.48 20.80 6.10
N LEU A 104 -0.39 20.15 6.53
CA LEU A 104 -0.02 18.82 6.05
C LEU A 104 -1.07 17.77 6.44
N ILE A 105 -1.56 17.78 7.68
CA ILE A 105 -2.62 16.87 8.13
C ILE A 105 -3.88 17.04 7.27
N ASN A 106 -4.35 18.28 7.09
CA ASN A 106 -5.55 18.55 6.32
C ASN A 106 -5.38 18.07 4.86
N ALA A 107 -4.22 18.30 4.24
CA ALA A 107 -3.93 17.84 2.89
C ALA A 107 -3.91 16.30 2.77
N ILE A 108 -3.31 15.61 3.75
CA ILE A 108 -3.33 14.13 3.79
C ILE A 108 -4.77 13.62 3.87
N VAL A 109 -5.57 14.15 4.81
CA VAL A 109 -6.98 13.75 4.98
C VAL A 109 -7.80 14.05 3.73
N GLU A 110 -7.57 15.19 3.06
CA GLU A 110 -8.25 15.54 1.81
C GLU A 110 -7.96 14.53 0.69
N ILE A 111 -6.73 14.03 0.61
CA ILE A 111 -6.33 13.00 -0.37
C ILE A 111 -6.96 11.63 -0.04
N THR A 112 -6.95 11.23 1.23
CA THR A 112 -7.29 9.85 1.65
C THR A 112 -8.78 9.65 1.91
N LEU A 113 -9.48 10.65 2.46
CA LEU A 113 -10.88 10.53 2.89
C LEU A 113 -11.85 10.16 1.75
N PRO A 114 -11.75 10.71 0.52
CA PRO A 114 -12.62 10.31 -0.57
C PRO A 114 -12.48 8.82 -0.91
N VAL A 115 -11.23 8.33 -0.90
CA VAL A 115 -10.92 6.93 -1.19
C VAL A 115 -11.40 6.03 -0.05
N TRP A 116 -11.18 6.43 1.21
CA TRP A 116 -11.68 5.72 2.39
C TRP A 116 -13.20 5.53 2.31
N ARG A 117 -13.95 6.60 2.03
CA ARG A 117 -15.42 6.56 1.90
C ARG A 117 -15.86 5.67 0.74
N SER A 118 -15.20 5.77 -0.41
CA SER A 118 -15.53 4.98 -1.59
C SER A 118 -15.26 3.48 -1.41
N LYS A 119 -14.18 3.12 -0.70
CA LYS A 119 -13.70 1.74 -0.62
C LYS A 119 -13.97 1.06 0.73
N TYR A 120 -14.61 1.74 1.69
CA TYR A 120 -14.86 1.27 3.06
C TYR A 120 -15.36 -0.18 3.11
N SER A 121 -16.44 -0.50 2.41
CA SER A 121 -17.03 -1.85 2.43
C SER A 121 -16.06 -2.92 1.89
N LYS A 122 -15.28 -2.59 0.86
CA LYS A 122 -14.30 -3.51 0.27
C LYS A 122 -13.09 -3.70 1.19
N ILE A 123 -12.65 -2.64 1.87
CA ILE A 123 -11.60 -2.71 2.89
C ILE A 123 -12.02 -3.63 4.03
N MET A 124 -13.23 -3.43 4.58
CA MET A 124 -13.76 -4.26 5.67
C MET A 124 -13.92 -5.71 5.24
N ALA A 125 -14.41 -5.95 4.02
CA ALA A 125 -14.48 -7.29 3.47
C ALA A 125 -13.09 -7.94 3.41
N LEU A 126 -12.10 -7.32 2.77
CA LEU A 126 -10.78 -7.90 2.60
C LEU A 126 -10.04 -8.14 3.93
N ARG A 127 -10.26 -7.30 4.93
CA ARG A 127 -9.64 -7.44 6.26
C ARG A 127 -10.28 -8.55 7.11
N ASN A 128 -11.58 -8.77 6.95
CA ASN A 128 -12.33 -9.79 7.69
C ASN A 128 -12.35 -11.16 6.99
N ILE A 129 -12.08 -11.19 5.68
CA ILE A 129 -12.10 -12.41 4.89
C ILE A 129 -10.84 -13.25 5.16
N SER A 130 -11.03 -14.54 5.39
CA SER A 130 -9.96 -15.53 5.37
C SER A 130 -9.44 -15.68 3.95
N VAL A 131 -8.12 -15.70 3.74
CA VAL A 131 -7.48 -15.80 2.41
C VAL A 131 -8.05 -16.96 1.57
N THR A 132 -8.47 -18.04 2.23
CA THR A 132 -9.11 -19.22 1.62
C THR A 132 -10.42 -18.88 0.89
N GLU A 133 -11.18 -17.91 1.38
CA GLU A 133 -12.46 -17.48 0.80
C GLU A 133 -12.27 -16.53 -0.39
N ILE A 134 -11.16 -15.77 -0.44
CA ILE A 134 -10.79 -14.91 -1.59
C ILE A 134 -10.54 -15.78 -2.83
N LYS A 135 -9.80 -16.88 -2.68
CA LYS A 135 -9.54 -17.83 -3.77
C LYS A 135 -10.81 -18.50 -4.29
N LYS A 136 -11.69 -18.92 -3.38
CA LYS A 136 -12.95 -19.58 -3.75
C LYS A 136 -13.85 -18.69 -4.61
N LYS A 137 -13.94 -17.39 -4.28
CA LYS A 137 -14.68 -16.41 -5.09
C LYS A 137 -14.02 -16.05 -6.43
N ALA A 138 -12.69 -16.16 -6.52
CA ALA A 138 -11.96 -15.92 -7.77
C ALA A 138 -12.12 -17.11 -8.74
N GLU A 139 -12.16 -18.33 -8.23
CA GLU A 139 -12.42 -19.56 -9.01
C GLU A 139 -13.89 -19.63 -9.46
N GLU A 140 -14.85 -19.22 -8.62
CA GLU A 140 -16.28 -19.19 -8.96
C GLU A 140 -16.67 -18.13 -10.02
N LYS A 141 -15.84 -17.13 -10.27
CA LYS A 141 -16.08 -16.10 -11.31
C LYS A 141 -15.39 -16.37 -12.65
N GLY A 142 -14.58 -17.44 -12.73
CA GLY A 142 -13.83 -17.82 -13.92
C GLY A 142 -14.23 -19.17 -14.52
N GLY A 143 -15.36 -19.74 -14.10
CA GLY A 143 -15.94 -21.00 -14.61
C GLY A 143 -17.22 -20.79 -15.39
#